data_AF-A0A925HZE2-F1
#
_entry.id   AF-A0A925HZE2-F1
#
_cell.length_a   1.000
_cell.length_b   1.000
_cell.length_c   1.000
_cell.angle_alpha   90.00
_cell.angle_beta   90.00
_cell.angle_gamma   90.00
#
_symmetry.space_group_name_H-M   'P 1'
#
loop_
_entity.id
_entity.type
_entity.pdbx_description
1 polymer ?
#
loop_
_entity_poly.entity_id
_entity_poly.type
_entity_poly.pdbx_seq_one_letter_code
_entity_poly.pdbx_strand_id
1 'polypeptide(L)'
;MLQALPERLPESGIADDANGHADLIRRALELVRPEFADHTWQACMQTAVEGRRPADVAADLEMTVGAVYVARSRVLKRLRVELAGLEPEFRLIPLRGVDL
;
A
#
# COMPACT_ATOMS: atom_id res chain seq x y z
N MET A 1 -46.03 -23.47 -23.52
CA MET A 1 -44.62 -23.91 -23.56
C MET A 1 -43.81 -22.88 -22.79
N LEU A 2 -43.20 -23.30 -21.68
CA LEU A 2 -42.38 -22.47 -20.79
C LEU A 2 -40.91 -22.55 -21.22
N GLN A 3 -40.19 -21.41 -21.12
CA GLN A 3 -38.73 -21.24 -20.91
C GLN A 3 -37.80 -21.53 -22.10
N ALA A 4 -36.67 -20.83 -22.28
CA ALA A 4 -35.93 -19.95 -21.37
C ALA A 4 -35.18 -18.86 -22.17
N LEU A 5 -35.16 -17.64 -21.62
CA LEU A 5 -34.07 -16.68 -21.86
C LEU A 5 -32.76 -17.35 -21.38
N PRO A 6 -31.63 -17.22 -22.09
CA PRO A 6 -30.34 -17.40 -21.46
C PRO A 6 -30.11 -16.23 -20.49
N GLU A 7 -30.53 -16.47 -19.24
CA GLU A 7 -30.30 -15.66 -18.05
C GLU A 7 -28.83 -15.77 -17.60
N ARG A 8 -27.87 -15.33 -18.43
CA ARG A 8 -26.49 -15.22 -17.96
C ARG A 8 -26.00 -13.79 -18.09
N LEU A 9 -26.30 -13.01 -17.04
CA LEU A 9 -25.31 -12.03 -16.56
C LEU A 9 -23.96 -12.75 -16.57
N PRO A 10 -22.87 -12.18 -17.11
CA PRO A 10 -21.56 -12.60 -16.66
C PRO A 10 -21.52 -12.37 -15.14
N GLU A 11 -21.72 -13.48 -14.46
CA GLU A 11 -21.46 -13.75 -13.06
C GLU A 11 -20.15 -13.04 -12.75
N SER A 12 -20.24 -12.10 -11.81
CA SER A 12 -19.15 -11.29 -11.29
C SER A 12 -17.79 -11.92 -11.55
N GLY A 13 -17.05 -11.36 -12.50
CA GLY A 13 -15.61 -11.52 -12.53
C GLY A 13 -15.06 -10.85 -11.28
N ILE A 14 -15.19 -11.52 -10.13
CA ILE A 14 -14.29 -11.34 -9.00
C ILE A 14 -12.97 -11.90 -9.52
N ALA A 15 -12.32 -11.10 -10.38
CA ALA A 15 -10.96 -11.32 -10.75
C ALA A 15 -10.14 -11.05 -9.50
N ASP A 16 -9.73 -12.15 -8.88
CA ASP A 16 -8.43 -12.27 -8.24
C ASP A 16 -8.32 -11.65 -6.83
N ASP A 17 -8.47 -12.51 -5.82
CA ASP A 17 -8.29 -12.22 -4.39
C ASP A 17 -6.90 -11.62 -4.06
N ALA A 18 -5.92 -11.79 -4.96
CA ALA A 18 -4.59 -11.17 -4.84
C ALA A 18 -4.54 -9.78 -5.50
N ASN A 19 -5.23 -9.56 -6.63
CA ASN A 19 -5.31 -8.25 -7.28
C ASN A 19 -6.10 -7.22 -6.46
N GLY A 20 -7.18 -7.64 -5.78
CA GLY A 20 -8.00 -6.75 -4.95
C GLY A 20 -7.22 -6.10 -3.79
N HIS A 21 -6.38 -6.88 -3.10
CA HIS A 21 -5.57 -6.37 -1.99
C HIS A 21 -4.45 -5.42 -2.48
N ALA A 22 -3.81 -5.71 -3.61
CA ALA A 22 -2.78 -4.85 -4.17
C ALA A 22 -3.37 -3.48 -4.61
N ASP A 23 -4.53 -3.49 -5.27
CA ASP A 23 -5.25 -2.28 -5.66
C ASP A 23 -5.70 -1.46 -4.45
N LEU A 24 -6.18 -2.11 -3.38
CA LEU A 24 -6.54 -1.45 -2.13
C LEU A 24 -5.33 -0.75 -1.48
N ILE A 25 -4.18 -1.44 -1.41
CA ILE A 25 -2.93 -0.88 -0.86
C ILE A 25 -2.47 0.30 -1.72
N ARG A 26 -2.45 0.15 -3.05
CA ARG A 26 -2.05 1.22 -3.97
C ARG A 26 -2.94 2.44 -3.78
N ARG A 27 -4.26 2.25 -3.70
CA ARG A 27 -5.21 3.35 -3.50
C ARG A 27 -5.00 4.05 -2.15
N ALA A 28 -4.80 3.27 -1.08
CA ALA A 28 -4.51 3.84 0.23
C ALA A 28 -3.19 4.61 0.24
N LEU A 29 -2.15 4.14 -0.47
CA LEU A 29 -0.89 4.85 -0.62
C LEU A 29 -1.07 6.19 -1.37
N GLU A 30 -1.87 6.23 -2.44
CA GLU A 30 -2.18 7.48 -3.16
C GLU A 30 -2.86 8.51 -2.25
N LEU A 31 -3.78 8.07 -1.38
CA LEU A 31 -4.52 8.94 -0.47
C LEU A 31 -3.62 9.53 0.63
N VAL A 32 -2.70 8.74 1.18
CA VAL A 32 -1.86 9.18 2.30
C VAL A 32 -0.58 9.89 1.85
N ARG A 33 -0.09 9.67 0.61
CA ARG A 33 1.11 10.33 0.06
C ARG A 33 1.13 11.85 0.27
N PRO A 34 0.09 12.64 -0.07
CA PRO A 34 0.13 14.10 0.07
C PRO A 34 0.23 14.60 1.52
N GLU A 35 0.04 13.74 2.52
CA GLU A 35 0.20 14.10 3.95
C GLU A 35 1.67 14.18 4.40
N PHE A 36 2.62 13.76 3.55
CA PHE A 36 4.04 13.68 3.88
C PHE A 36 4.90 14.53 2.95
N ALA A 37 5.97 15.11 3.50
CA ALA A 37 7.02 15.71 2.70
C ALA A 37 7.71 14.65 1.82
N ASP A 38 8.18 15.04 0.63
CA ASP A 38 8.81 14.12 -0.33
C ASP A 38 9.94 13.29 0.28
N HIS A 39 10.87 13.89 1.03
CA HIS A 39 11.96 13.14 1.67
C HIS A 39 11.47 12.08 2.67
N THR A 40 10.36 12.36 3.37
CA THR A 40 9.76 11.42 4.35
C THR A 40 9.10 10.26 3.62
N TRP A 41 8.41 10.55 2.51
CA TRP A 41 7.82 9.53 1.64
C TRP A 41 8.91 8.63 1.03
N GLN A 42 9.92 9.24 0.41
CA GLN A 42 11.06 8.56 -0.22
C GLN A 42 11.80 7.67 0.78
N ALA A 43 12.09 8.17 1.99
CA ALA A 43 12.73 7.37 3.04
C ALA A 43 11.92 6.11 3.41
N CYS A 44 10.59 6.23 3.44
CA CYS A 44 9.73 5.07 3.66
C CYS A 44 9.75 4.10 2.48
N MET A 45 9.57 4.56 1.24
CA MET A 45 9.53 3.69 0.05
C MET A 45 10.83 2.90 -0.10
N GLN A 46 11.97 3.60 -0.05
CA GLN A 46 13.28 2.99 -0.21
C GLN A 46 13.60 1.95 0.88
N THR A 47 13.13 2.15 2.11
CA THR A 47 13.42 1.20 3.19
C THR A 47 12.37 0.10 3.36
N ALA A 48 11.10 0.38 3.08
CA ALA A 48 9.98 -0.53 3.32
C ALA A 48 9.64 -1.39 2.09
N VAL A 49 9.74 -0.81 0.90
CA VAL A 49 9.41 -1.48 -0.38
C VAL A 49 10.69 -2.02 -1.01
N GLU A 50 11.68 -1.15 -1.26
CA GLU A 50 12.94 -1.55 -1.92
C GLU A 50 13.92 -2.27 -0.98
N GLY A 51 13.70 -2.18 0.34
CA GLY A 51 14.53 -2.87 1.34
C GLY A 51 15.94 -2.31 1.51
N ARG A 52 16.20 -1.08 1.05
CA ARG A 52 17.49 -0.39 1.24
C ARG A 52 17.80 -0.19 2.72
N ARG A 53 19.10 -0.17 3.07
CA ARG A 53 19.53 0.03 4.46
C ARG A 53 19.23 1.46 4.89
N PRO A 54 18.67 1.69 6.11
CA PRO A 54 18.36 3.04 6.58
C PRO A 54 19.55 4.01 6.61
N ALA A 55 20.77 3.51 6.80
CA ALA A 55 21.97 4.32 6.79
C ALA A 55 22.33 4.87 5.39
N ASP A 56 22.16 4.05 4.34
CA ASP A 56 22.41 4.47 2.96
C ASP A 56 21.35 5.50 2.53
N VAL A 57 20.07 5.23 2.83
CA VAL A 57 18.95 6.15 2.53
C VAL A 57 19.09 7.48 3.27
N ALA A 58 19.55 7.44 4.53
CA ALA A 58 19.81 8.64 5.31
C ALA A 58 20.88 9.52 4.64
N ALA A 59 21.97 8.92 4.17
CA ALA A 59 23.02 9.64 3.46
C ALA A 59 22.51 10.26 2.15
N ASP A 60 21.76 9.50 1.34
CA ASP A 60 21.26 9.96 0.04
C ASP A 60 20.21 11.07 0.15
N LEU A 61 19.38 11.04 1.20
CA LEU A 61 18.31 12.02 1.42
C LEU A 61 18.70 13.17 2.36
N GLU A 62 19.97 13.25 2.76
CA GLU A 62 20.47 14.24 3.72
C GLU A 62 19.69 14.23 5.05
N MET A 63 19.29 13.04 5.50
CA MET A 63 18.55 12.80 6.74
C MET A 63 19.44 12.14 7.79
N THR A 64 19.01 12.17 9.05
CA THR A 64 19.59 11.28 10.06
C THR A 64 18.98 9.88 9.95
N VAL A 65 19.72 8.84 10.32
CA VAL A 65 19.20 7.46 10.36
C VAL A 65 17.94 7.36 11.25
N GLY A 66 17.92 8.10 12.37
CA GLY A 66 16.74 8.20 13.24
C GLY A 66 15.53 8.81 12.51
N ALA A 67 15.73 9.85 11.71
CA ALA A 67 14.67 10.46 10.90
C ALA A 67 14.12 9.48 9.86
N VAL A 68 14.95 8.61 9.26
CA VAL A 68 14.50 7.55 8.35
C VAL A 68 13.58 6.54 9.05
N TYR A 69 13.94 6.10 10.26
CA TYR A 69 13.06 5.22 11.05
C TYR A 69 11.74 5.90 11.43
N VAL A 70 11.78 7.17 11.83
CA VAL A 70 10.58 7.95 12.14
C VAL A 70 9.69 8.11 10.91
N ALA A 71 10.26 8.42 9.75
CA ALA A 71 9.55 8.52 8.48
C ALA A 71 8.82 7.21 8.15
N ARG A 72 9.54 6.08 8.18
CA ARG A 72 8.97 4.75 7.96
C ARG A 72 7.82 4.44 8.92
N SER A 73 8.01 4.71 10.22
CA SER A 73 6.98 4.46 11.23
C SER A 73 5.71 5.28 10.99
N ARG A 74 5.86 6.57 10.68
CA ARG A 74 4.74 7.50 10.43
C ARG A 74 3.93 7.11 9.20
N VAL A 75 4.60 6.87 8.07
CA VAL A 75 3.94 6.49 6.81
C VAL A 75 3.19 5.16 6.98
N LEU A 76 3.85 4.13 7.52
CA LEU A 76 3.21 2.83 7.72
C LEU A 76 2.07 2.88 8.75
N LYS A 77 2.14 3.75 9.77
CA LYS A 77 1.03 3.95 10.72
C LYS A 77 -0.16 4.61 10.04
N ARG A 78 0.04 5.65 9.24
CA ARG A 78 -1.04 6.33 8.53
C ARG A 78 -1.70 5.43 7.49
N LEU A 79 -0.90 4.66 6.75
CA LEU A 79 -1.39 3.66 5.80
C LEU A 79 -2.27 2.60 6.49
N ARG A 80 -1.89 2.12 7.67
CA ARG A 80 -2.72 1.19 8.47
C ARG A 80 -4.07 1.79 8.84
N VAL A 81 -4.09 3.05 9.24
CA VAL A 81 -5.33 3.76 9.59
C VAL A 81 -6.22 3.88 8.36
N GLU A 82 -5.65 4.19 7.20
CA GLU A 82 -6.41 4.28 5.94
C GLU A 82 -7.00 2.92 5.55
N LEU A 83 -6.18 1.87 5.56
CA LEU A 83 -6.64 0.52 5.20
C LEU A 83 -7.68 -0.03 6.17
N ALA A 84 -7.57 0.24 7.47
CA ALA A 84 -8.58 -0.16 8.45
C ALA A 84 -9.93 0.55 8.24
N GLY A 85 -9.94 1.75 7.63
CA GLY A 85 -11.15 2.46 7.24
C GLY A 85 -11.79 1.91 5.96
N LEU A 86 -11.02 1.25 5.10
CA LEU A 86 -11.48 0.66 3.85
C LEU A 86 -11.90 -0.81 4.01
N GLU A 87 -11.15 -1.59 4.80
CA GLU A 87 -11.38 -3.02 5.04
C GLU A 87 -11.03 -3.38 6.50
N PRO A 88 -12.03 -3.59 7.38
CA PRO A 88 -11.80 -3.81 8.81
C PRO A 88 -11.07 -5.13 9.12
N GLU A 89 -11.05 -6.10 8.19
CA GLU A 89 -10.40 -7.40 8.35
C GLU A 89 -8.97 -7.43 7.78
N PHE A 90 -8.49 -6.33 7.19
CA PHE A 90 -7.22 -6.30 6.49
C PHE A 90 -6.02 -6.53 7.43
N ARG A 91 -5.39 -7.71 7.32
CA ARG A 91 -4.18 -8.07 8.06
C ARG A 91 -2.96 -7.77 7.19
N LEU A 92 -2.13 -6.84 7.62
CA LEU A 92 -0.96 -6.39 6.87
C LEU A 92 -0.04 -7.54 6.44
N ILE A 93 -0.03 -7.81 5.14
CA ILE A 93 1.00 -8.60 4.45
C ILE A 93 2.24 -7.69 4.34
N PRO A 94 3.48 -8.21 4.53
CA PRO A 94 4.68 -7.41 4.30
C PRO A 94 4.68 -6.83 2.88
N LEU A 95 4.87 -5.50 2.74
CA LEU A 95 4.87 -4.74 1.47
C LEU A 95 6.02 -5.12 0.51
N ARG A 96 6.76 -6.18 0.80
CA ARG A 96 7.89 -6.68 0.03
C ARG A 96 7.35 -7.52 -1.12
N GLY A 97 6.79 -6.88 -2.14
CA GLY A 97 6.21 -7.55 -3.31
C GLY A 97 4.91 -6.95 -3.85
N VAL A 98 4.51 -5.77 -3.37
CA VAL A 98 3.52 -4.97 -4.09
C VAL A 98 4.30 -4.18 -5.14
N ASP A 99 4.24 -4.60 -6.40
CA ASP A 99 4.69 -3.77 -7.53
C ASP A 99 3.75 -2.53 -7.55
N LEU A 100 4.26 -1.38 -7.10
CA LEU A 100 3.55 -0.09 -7.03
C LEU A 100 3.77 0.74 -8.28
#